data_AF-E0RXP0-F1
#
_entry.id   AF-E0RXP0-F1
#
_cell.length_a   1.000
_cell.length_b   1.000
_cell.length_c   1.000
_cell.angle_alpha   90.00
_cell.angle_beta   90.00
_cell.angle_gamma   90.00
#
_symmetry.space_group_name_H-M   'P 1'
#
loop_
_entity.id
_entity.type
_entity.pdbx_description
1 polymer ?
#
loop_
_entity_poly.entity_id
_entity_poly.type
_entity_poly.pdbx_seq_one_letter_code
_entity_poly.pdbx_strand_id
1 'polypeptide(L)'
;MDLQQLRVEIDDVDRQIVELFEKRMDIASKVADYKIATGKKVFDREREAQKIKAVRELASSDFNKVGVEELFSQLMSMSRKLQYQKLASAGASGRLPFISIDSIDKAGSRVCYQGAEGAYSEMATKEFFGENVNCFHVETFRDAMSVLEEGSADYAVLPIENSTAGVVSEVYDLLTEYENYIVGEQIIEIRHCLMGIPGAKLSDIKTVFSHPQSLMQSSRFLNEHSDIQQISMKNNAFAARKVSEDKDITQAAIASRAAAEIYGLDIIQEGINQADSNSTRFIIVANQKVFLKGAHKISLCLEIPHEAGSLYHIMSHFIYNNLNMTKIESRPIEDKDWEYRFFIDFEGNLEDSSVRNALRGLREEARMMKILGNY
;
A
#
# COMPACT_ATOMS: atom_id res chain seq x y z
N MET A 1 1.38 -36.94 -38.65
CA MET A 1 1.47 -35.50 -38.89
C MET A 1 2.83 -35.03 -38.42
N ASP A 2 3.54 -34.30 -39.28
CA ASP A 2 4.76 -33.61 -38.88
C ASP A 2 4.40 -32.30 -38.16
N LEU A 3 5.28 -31.81 -37.29
CA LEU A 3 5.09 -30.62 -36.46
C LEU A 3 4.71 -29.39 -37.29
N GLN A 4 5.24 -29.26 -38.51
CA GLN A 4 4.94 -28.16 -39.41
C GLN A 4 3.45 -28.14 -39.81
N GLN A 5 2.86 -29.31 -40.06
CA GLN A 5 1.44 -29.43 -40.44
C GLN A 5 0.53 -29.09 -39.26
N LEU A 6 0.87 -29.58 -38.07
CA LEU A 6 0.17 -29.24 -36.82
C LEU A 6 0.14 -27.73 -36.56
N ARG A 7 1.25 -27.02 -36.83
CA ARG A 7 1.30 -25.56 -36.66
C ARG A 7 0.37 -24.83 -37.62
N VAL A 8 0.29 -25.26 -38.88
CA VAL A 8 -0.62 -24.65 -39.86
C VAL A 8 -2.08 -24.85 -39.46
N GLU A 9 -2.44 -26.02 -38.92
CA GLU A 9 -3.78 -26.26 -38.40
C GLU A 9 -4.10 -25.38 -37.18
N ILE A 10 -3.13 -25.18 -36.27
CA ILE A 10 -3.28 -24.25 -35.13
C ILE A 10 -3.49 -22.82 -35.63
N ASP A 11 -2.70 -22.35 -36.60
CA ASP A 11 -2.81 -20.98 -37.14
C ASP A 11 -4.21 -20.72 -37.75
N ASP A 12 -4.83 -21.74 -38.38
CA ASP A 12 -6.18 -21.61 -38.92
C ASP A 12 -7.23 -21.53 -37.80
N VAL A 13 -7.11 -22.36 -36.77
CA VAL A 13 -7.98 -22.31 -35.58
C VAL A 13 -7.85 -20.96 -34.88
N ASP A 14 -6.64 -20.45 -34.70
CA ASP A 14 -6.38 -19.17 -34.04
C ASP A 14 -7.03 -18.01 -34.80
N ARG A 15 -7.00 -18.03 -36.13
CA ARG A 15 -7.72 -17.04 -36.96
C ARG A 15 -9.22 -17.04 -36.67
N GLN A 16 -9.82 -18.23 -36.61
CA GLN A 16 -11.26 -18.37 -36.30
C GLN A 16 -11.59 -17.90 -34.87
N ILE A 17 -10.69 -18.15 -33.90
CA ILE A 17 -10.85 -17.66 -32.52
C ILE A 17 -10.87 -16.13 -32.51
N VAL A 18 -9.97 -15.47 -33.24
CA VAL A 18 -9.94 -13.99 -33.33
C VAL A 18 -11.24 -13.45 -33.94
N GLU A 19 -11.70 -14.01 -35.06
CA GLU A 19 -12.95 -13.58 -35.70
C GLU A 19 -14.17 -13.73 -34.77
N LEU A 20 -14.26 -14.85 -34.05
CA LEU A 20 -15.32 -15.10 -33.07
C LEU A 20 -15.21 -14.17 -31.86
N PHE A 21 -13.99 -13.87 -31.43
CA PHE A 21 -13.71 -12.94 -30.34
C PHE A 21 -14.21 -11.53 -30.69
N GLU A 22 -13.84 -10.99 -31.85
CA GLU A 22 -14.27 -9.66 -32.30
C GLU A 22 -15.78 -9.58 -32.45
N LYS A 23 -16.41 -10.58 -33.08
CA LYS A 23 -17.87 -10.68 -33.17
C LYS A 23 -18.54 -10.67 -31.78
N ARG A 24 -17.94 -11.32 -30.79
CA ARG A 24 -18.44 -11.33 -29.42
C ARG A 24 -18.29 -9.95 -28.76
N MET A 25 -17.20 -9.23 -29.01
CA MET A 25 -17.00 -7.86 -28.52
C MET A 25 -18.02 -6.88 -29.13
N ASP A 26 -18.35 -7.01 -30.41
CA ASP A 26 -19.41 -6.21 -31.04
C ASP A 26 -20.78 -6.44 -30.39
N ILE A 27 -21.10 -7.69 -30.08
CA ILE A 27 -22.33 -8.02 -29.35
C ILE A 27 -22.29 -7.44 -27.94
N ALA A 28 -21.17 -7.55 -27.22
CA ALA A 28 -21.00 -6.97 -25.89
C ALA A 28 -21.15 -5.43 -25.92
N SER A 29 -20.66 -4.78 -26.97
CA SER A 29 -20.82 -3.35 -27.21
C SER A 29 -22.31 -2.95 -27.35
N LYS A 30 -23.10 -3.73 -28.08
CA LYS A 30 -24.56 -3.53 -28.21
C LYS A 30 -25.30 -3.80 -26.89
N VAL A 31 -24.86 -4.81 -26.14
CA VAL A 31 -25.38 -5.08 -24.78
C VAL A 31 -25.09 -3.89 -23.86
N ALA A 32 -23.93 -3.24 -24.00
CA ALA A 32 -23.62 -2.01 -23.27
C ALA A 32 -24.66 -0.91 -23.56
N ASP A 33 -24.94 -0.66 -24.84
CA ASP A 33 -25.89 0.38 -25.26
C ASP A 33 -27.29 0.13 -24.69
N TYR A 34 -27.74 -1.13 -24.73
CA TYR A 34 -28.99 -1.55 -24.12
C TYR A 34 -29.02 -1.32 -22.60
N LYS A 35 -27.94 -1.68 -21.89
CA LYS A 35 -27.83 -1.49 -20.45
C LYS A 35 -27.78 -0.02 -20.07
N ILE A 36 -27.08 0.82 -20.84
CA ILE A 36 -27.05 2.27 -20.69
C ILE A 36 -28.47 2.83 -20.82
N ALA A 37 -29.19 2.48 -21.87
CA ALA A 37 -30.55 2.96 -22.12
C ALA A 37 -31.57 2.50 -21.06
N THR A 38 -31.36 1.32 -20.47
CA THR A 38 -32.29 0.72 -19.49
C THR A 38 -31.86 0.89 -18.04
N GLY A 39 -30.69 1.48 -17.77
CA GLY A 39 -30.11 1.60 -16.43
C GLY A 39 -29.72 0.28 -15.77
N LYS A 40 -29.60 -0.82 -16.52
CA LYS A 40 -29.26 -2.14 -15.97
C LYS A 40 -27.77 -2.23 -15.60
N LYS A 41 -27.45 -3.01 -14.57
CA LYS A 41 -26.07 -3.28 -14.15
C LYS A 41 -25.29 -4.04 -15.22
N VAL A 42 -23.99 -3.75 -15.31
CA VAL A 42 -23.06 -4.46 -16.21
C VAL A 42 -22.76 -5.85 -15.67
N PHE A 43 -22.36 -5.95 -14.40
CA PHE A 43 -22.04 -7.21 -13.77
C PHE A 43 -23.29 -7.86 -13.17
N ASP A 44 -23.48 -9.13 -13.51
CA ASP A 44 -24.55 -9.99 -13.02
C ASP A 44 -23.92 -11.35 -12.69
N ARG A 45 -23.66 -11.57 -11.40
CA ARG A 45 -22.94 -12.76 -10.90
C ARG A 45 -23.66 -14.05 -11.26
N GLU A 46 -24.98 -14.08 -11.10
CA GLU A 46 -25.79 -15.27 -11.39
C GLU A 46 -25.77 -15.60 -12.88
N ARG A 47 -25.94 -14.58 -13.73
CA ARG A 47 -25.94 -14.78 -15.19
C ARG A 47 -24.59 -15.27 -15.70
N GLU A 48 -23.50 -14.73 -15.18
CA GLU A 48 -22.15 -15.15 -15.57
C GLU A 48 -21.86 -16.58 -15.10
N ALA A 49 -22.16 -16.91 -13.84
CA ALA A 49 -22.00 -18.28 -13.32
C ALA A 49 -22.80 -19.31 -14.14
N GLN A 50 -24.05 -18.98 -14.49
CA GLN A 50 -24.86 -19.82 -15.39
C GLN A 50 -24.19 -20.01 -16.76
N LYS A 51 -23.63 -18.94 -17.32
CA LYS A 51 -23.00 -19.01 -18.64
C LYS A 51 -21.69 -19.80 -18.61
N ILE A 52 -20.87 -19.64 -17.57
CA ILE A 52 -19.66 -20.44 -17.35
C ILE A 52 -19.99 -21.93 -17.26
N LYS A 53 -21.01 -22.29 -16.45
CA LYS A 53 -21.47 -23.68 -16.36
C LYS A 53 -21.89 -24.22 -17.74
N ALA A 54 -22.68 -23.46 -18.49
CA ALA A 54 -23.17 -23.88 -19.80
C ALA A 54 -22.05 -24.08 -20.83
N VAL A 55 -21.01 -23.23 -20.84
CA VAL A 55 -19.90 -23.40 -21.79
C VAL A 55 -18.95 -24.52 -21.36
N ARG A 56 -18.78 -24.74 -20.06
CA ARG A 56 -18.01 -25.86 -19.52
C ARG A 56 -18.61 -27.20 -19.96
N GLU A 57 -19.94 -27.32 -19.98
CA GLU A 57 -20.63 -28.53 -20.45
C GLU A 57 -20.40 -28.83 -21.95
N LEU A 58 -19.91 -27.87 -22.74
CA LEU A 58 -19.54 -28.09 -24.15
C LEU A 58 -18.18 -28.79 -24.33
N ALA A 59 -17.34 -28.81 -23.28
CA ALA A 59 -16.02 -29.42 -23.32
C ALA A 59 -16.07 -30.92 -22.96
N SER A 60 -15.33 -31.73 -23.72
CA SER A 60 -15.37 -33.19 -23.63
C SER A 60 -14.47 -33.80 -22.54
N SER A 61 -13.38 -33.14 -22.17
CA SER A 61 -12.43 -33.62 -21.14
C SER A 61 -12.43 -32.69 -19.92
N ASP A 62 -12.10 -33.23 -18.74
CA ASP A 62 -12.03 -32.41 -17.53
C ASP A 62 -10.94 -31.34 -17.59
N PHE A 63 -9.83 -31.61 -18.29
CA PHE A 63 -8.82 -30.61 -18.61
C PHE A 63 -9.41 -29.46 -19.44
N ASN A 64 -10.12 -29.77 -20.53
CA ASN A 64 -10.72 -28.75 -21.39
C ASN A 64 -11.86 -27.99 -20.71
N LYS A 65 -12.60 -28.64 -19.80
CA LYS A 65 -13.63 -27.97 -18.98
C LYS A 65 -13.03 -26.83 -18.16
N VAL A 66 -11.90 -27.08 -17.49
CA VAL A 66 -11.18 -26.05 -16.73
C VAL A 66 -10.63 -24.96 -17.66
N GLY A 67 -10.03 -25.34 -18.79
CA GLY A 67 -9.52 -24.37 -19.77
C GLY A 67 -10.60 -23.48 -20.38
N VAL A 68 -11.78 -24.03 -20.69
CA VAL A 68 -12.93 -23.28 -21.20
C VAL A 68 -13.51 -22.36 -20.14
N GLU A 69 -13.61 -22.81 -18.89
CA GLU A 69 -14.03 -21.98 -17.76
C GLU A 69 -13.13 -20.76 -17.59
N GLU A 70 -11.81 -20.95 -17.63
CA GLU A 70 -10.84 -19.85 -17.55
C GLU A 70 -10.95 -18.90 -18.75
N LEU A 71 -10.92 -19.44 -19.97
CA LEU A 71 -11.02 -18.65 -21.20
C LEU A 71 -12.28 -17.79 -21.20
N PHE A 72 -13.44 -18.38 -20.90
CA PHE A 72 -14.70 -17.63 -20.91
C PHE A 72 -14.82 -16.64 -19.77
N SER A 73 -14.19 -16.89 -18.62
CA SER A 73 -14.11 -15.91 -17.52
C SER A 73 -13.32 -14.67 -17.96
N GLN A 74 -12.21 -14.86 -18.67
CA GLN A 74 -11.46 -13.75 -19.28
C GLN A 74 -12.27 -13.01 -20.34
N LEU A 75 -12.95 -13.73 -21.23
CA LEU A 75 -13.83 -13.14 -22.24
C LEU A 75 -14.95 -12.29 -21.62
N MET A 76 -15.56 -12.76 -20.52
CA MET A 76 -16.58 -12.00 -19.80
C MET A 76 -15.97 -10.76 -19.14
N SER A 77 -14.82 -10.88 -18.48
CA SER A 77 -14.08 -9.74 -17.92
C SER A 77 -13.80 -8.66 -18.97
N MET A 78 -13.29 -9.04 -20.15
CA MET A 78 -13.09 -8.13 -21.29
C MET A 78 -14.40 -7.45 -21.73
N SER A 79 -15.50 -8.20 -21.76
CA SER A 79 -16.82 -7.65 -22.12
C SER A 79 -17.31 -6.61 -21.13
N ARG A 80 -17.11 -6.86 -19.83
CA ARG A 80 -17.49 -5.92 -18.77
C ARG A 80 -16.70 -4.64 -18.89
N LYS A 81 -15.39 -4.75 -19.14
CA LYS A 81 -14.50 -3.59 -19.31
C LYS A 81 -14.92 -2.69 -20.47
N LEU A 82 -15.23 -3.28 -21.63
CA LEU A 82 -15.78 -2.55 -22.77
C LEU A 82 -17.12 -1.86 -22.41
N GLN A 83 -18.01 -2.57 -21.71
CA GLN A 83 -19.28 -2.02 -21.24
C GLN A 83 -19.09 -0.84 -20.28
N TYR A 84 -18.17 -0.96 -19.31
CA TYR A 84 -17.86 0.10 -18.36
C TYR A 84 -17.24 1.33 -19.03
N GLN A 85 -16.36 1.13 -20.01
CA GLN A 85 -15.79 2.21 -20.80
C GLN A 85 -16.88 2.99 -21.58
N LYS A 86 -17.86 2.29 -22.17
CA LYS A 86 -18.99 2.94 -22.86
C LYS A 86 -19.90 3.69 -21.89
N LEU A 87 -20.21 3.10 -20.73
CA LEU A 87 -20.97 3.78 -19.68
C LEU A 87 -20.26 5.05 -19.19
N ALA A 88 -18.94 4.99 -19.02
CA ALA A 88 -18.14 6.14 -18.62
C ALA A 88 -18.18 7.26 -19.67
N SER A 89 -18.05 6.90 -20.95
CA SER A 89 -18.13 7.83 -22.09
C SER A 89 -19.52 8.45 -22.24
N ALA A 90 -20.58 7.75 -21.83
CA ALA A 90 -21.95 8.25 -21.82
C ALA A 90 -22.27 9.15 -20.61
N GLY A 91 -21.27 9.53 -19.79
CA GLY A 91 -21.47 10.39 -18.62
C GLY A 91 -22.08 9.68 -17.41
N ALA A 92 -22.25 8.35 -17.46
CA ALA A 92 -22.74 7.54 -16.34
C ALA A 92 -21.63 7.13 -15.35
N SER A 93 -20.46 7.79 -15.42
CA SER A 93 -19.43 7.68 -14.38
C SER A 93 -19.90 8.41 -13.15
N GLY A 94 -20.26 7.67 -12.10
CA GLY A 94 -20.49 8.27 -10.78
C GLY A 94 -19.26 9.09 -10.37
N ARG A 95 -19.48 10.27 -9.78
CA ARG A 95 -18.38 11.06 -9.22
C ARG A 95 -17.77 10.29 -8.04
N LEU A 96 -16.45 10.17 -8.03
CA LEU A 96 -15.73 9.70 -6.86
C LEU A 96 -15.88 10.77 -5.76
N PRO A 97 -16.05 10.38 -4.48
CA PRO A 97 -16.24 11.32 -3.38
C PRO A 97 -14.92 11.99 -2.95
N PHE A 98 -14.03 12.27 -3.90
CA PHE A 98 -12.72 12.87 -3.69
C PHE A 98 -12.67 14.26 -4.31
N ILE A 99 -12.05 15.20 -3.60
CA ILE A 99 -11.89 16.60 -4.01
C ILE A 99 -10.45 16.78 -4.51
N SER A 100 -10.27 17.25 -5.75
CA SER A 100 -8.94 17.59 -6.25
C SER A 100 -8.49 18.94 -5.69
N ILE A 101 -7.25 18.98 -5.21
CA ILE A 101 -6.59 20.17 -4.68
C ILE A 101 -5.28 20.42 -5.44
N ASP A 102 -4.87 21.69 -5.53
CA ASP A 102 -3.63 22.07 -6.21
C ASP A 102 -2.38 21.82 -5.35
N SER A 103 -2.49 22.01 -4.04
CA SER A 103 -1.39 21.83 -3.09
C SER A 103 -1.90 21.60 -1.67
N ILE A 104 -1.07 20.95 -0.84
CA ILE A 104 -1.25 20.86 0.61
C ILE A 104 -0.77 22.18 1.25
N ASP A 105 -1.56 22.77 2.15
CA ASP A 105 -1.16 23.95 2.92
C ASP A 105 -0.14 23.58 4.01
N LYS A 106 1.15 23.56 3.66
CA LYS A 106 2.19 23.17 4.61
C LYS A 106 2.41 24.18 5.75
N ALA A 107 2.19 25.46 5.51
CA ALA A 107 2.57 26.52 6.45
C ALA A 107 1.52 26.74 7.56
N GLY A 108 0.23 26.53 7.25
CA GLY A 108 -0.86 26.63 8.21
C GLY A 108 -1.17 25.33 8.97
N SER A 109 -0.52 24.22 8.59
CA SER A 109 -0.86 22.89 9.09
C SER A 109 -0.39 22.64 10.52
N ARG A 110 -1.25 21.98 11.29
CA ARG A 110 -0.89 21.31 12.54
C ARG A 110 -0.72 19.81 12.29
N VAL A 111 0.48 19.28 12.52
CA VAL A 111 0.83 17.91 12.14
C VAL A 111 1.13 17.06 13.38
N CYS A 112 0.59 15.85 13.45
CA CYS A 112 0.97 14.88 14.49
C CYS A 112 1.85 13.76 13.91
N TYR A 113 2.71 13.19 14.74
CA TYR A 113 3.46 11.97 14.41
C TYR A 113 3.57 11.07 15.63
N GLN A 114 3.68 9.76 15.40
CA GLN A 114 3.91 8.82 16.49
C GLN A 114 5.39 8.80 16.88
N GLY A 115 5.66 8.84 18.19
CA GLY A 115 7.00 8.66 18.75
C GLY A 115 7.40 9.78 19.70
N ALA A 116 8.61 10.31 19.52
CA ALA A 116 9.15 11.40 20.33
C ALA A 116 10.09 12.29 19.53
N GLU A 117 10.49 13.42 20.11
CA GLU A 117 11.52 14.29 19.56
C GLU A 117 12.81 13.49 19.28
N GLY A 118 13.36 13.64 18.08
CA GLY A 118 14.47 12.88 17.52
C GLY A 118 14.06 11.60 16.80
N ALA A 119 12.78 11.22 16.76
CA ALA A 119 12.35 10.04 16.02
C ALA A 119 12.41 10.26 14.49
N TYR A 120 12.54 9.17 13.74
CA TYR A 120 12.48 9.22 12.27
C TYR A 120 11.13 9.75 11.75
N SER A 121 10.04 9.58 12.49
CA SER A 121 8.74 10.17 12.14
C SER A 121 8.75 11.71 12.21
N GLU A 122 9.50 12.29 13.14
CA GLU A 122 9.68 13.76 13.20
C GLU A 122 10.50 14.25 12.01
N MET A 123 11.58 13.51 11.67
CA MET A 123 12.39 13.80 10.48
C MET A 123 11.54 13.76 9.20
N ALA A 124 10.71 12.72 9.02
CA ALA A 124 9.74 12.66 7.92
C ALA A 124 8.77 13.84 7.91
N THR A 125 8.31 14.27 9.09
CA THR A 125 7.41 15.42 9.23
C THR A 125 8.09 16.71 8.79
N LYS A 126 9.32 16.97 9.26
CA LYS A 126 10.09 18.18 8.93
C LYS A 126 10.53 18.22 7.48
N GLU A 127 10.97 17.09 6.91
CA GLU A 127 11.34 17.04 5.49
C GLU A 127 10.13 17.28 4.57
N PHE A 128 8.95 16.75 4.93
CA PHE A 128 7.76 16.92 4.11
C PHE A 128 7.13 18.32 4.27
N PHE A 129 6.95 18.81 5.49
CA PHE A 129 6.24 20.06 5.77
C PHE A 129 7.15 21.29 5.91
N GLY A 130 8.45 21.10 6.13
CA GLY A 130 9.44 22.13 6.40
C GLY A 130 9.84 22.18 7.89
N GLU A 131 11.06 22.67 8.15
CA GLU A 131 11.67 22.68 9.50
C GLU A 131 10.85 23.40 10.58
N ASN A 132 10.09 24.43 10.20
CA ASN A 132 9.31 25.27 11.12
C ASN A 132 7.83 24.84 11.23
N VAL A 133 7.49 23.62 10.82
CA VAL A 133 6.12 23.11 10.89
C VAL A 133 5.63 23.08 12.35
N ASN A 134 4.35 23.42 12.55
CA ASN A 134 3.68 23.25 13.83
C ASN A 134 3.34 21.76 14.02
N CYS A 135 4.28 21.00 14.60
CA CYS A 135 4.09 19.57 14.84
C CYS A 135 4.15 19.18 16.32
N PHE A 136 3.51 18.05 16.66
CA PHE A 136 3.59 17.44 17.98
C PHE A 136 3.58 15.91 17.90
N HIS A 137 4.19 15.26 18.89
CA HIS A 137 4.19 13.81 19.01
C HIS A 137 2.99 13.26 19.82
N VAL A 138 2.63 12.01 19.52
CA VAL A 138 1.70 11.17 20.29
C VAL A 138 2.33 9.79 20.56
N GLU A 139 1.78 9.06 21.53
CA GLU A 139 2.38 7.80 22.00
C GLU A 139 2.19 6.64 21.01
N THR A 140 0.99 6.47 20.47
CA THR A 140 0.65 5.32 19.61
C THR A 140 0.17 5.74 18.21
N PHE A 141 0.18 4.80 17.25
CA PHE A 141 -0.37 5.07 15.92
C PHE A 141 -1.88 5.31 15.98
N ARG A 142 -2.57 4.64 16.91
CA ARG A 142 -4.00 4.85 17.17
C ARG A 142 -4.27 6.28 17.67
N ASP A 143 -3.47 6.80 18.60
CA ASP A 143 -3.61 8.18 19.07
C ASP A 143 -3.44 9.18 17.91
N ALA A 144 -2.52 8.91 16.98
CA ALA A 144 -2.34 9.77 15.80
C ALA A 144 -3.60 9.80 14.93
N MET A 145 -4.25 8.63 14.74
CA MET A 145 -5.52 8.55 14.02
C MET A 145 -6.67 9.23 14.77
N SER A 146 -6.77 9.05 16.10
CA SER A 146 -7.81 9.68 16.92
C SER A 146 -7.71 11.21 16.91
N VAL A 147 -6.51 11.75 17.08
CA VAL A 147 -6.26 13.20 17.04
C VAL A 147 -6.60 13.81 15.68
N LEU A 148 -6.35 13.06 14.59
CA LEU A 148 -6.73 13.45 13.23
C LEU A 148 -8.26 13.39 13.03
N GLU A 149 -8.93 12.41 13.63
CA GLU A 149 -10.40 12.28 13.61
C GLU A 149 -11.09 13.41 14.37
N GLU A 150 -10.55 13.79 15.53
CA GLU A 150 -11.05 14.88 16.38
C GLU A 150 -10.80 16.29 15.79
N GLY A 151 -9.97 16.40 14.75
CA GLY A 151 -9.56 17.69 14.17
C GLY A 151 -8.53 18.44 15.03
N SER A 152 -7.87 17.75 15.96
CA SER A 152 -6.76 18.30 16.75
C SER A 152 -5.47 18.41 15.92
N ALA A 153 -5.34 17.64 14.84
CA ALA A 153 -4.31 17.82 13.82
C ALA A 153 -4.96 17.80 12.44
N ASP A 154 -4.34 18.48 11.46
CA ASP A 154 -4.75 18.46 10.06
C ASP A 154 -4.17 17.26 9.31
N TYR A 155 -2.97 16.81 9.73
CA TYR A 155 -2.26 15.69 9.14
C TYR A 155 -1.59 14.81 10.19
N ALA A 156 -1.47 13.53 9.88
CA ALA A 156 -0.64 12.57 10.61
C ALA A 156 0.49 12.04 9.72
N VAL A 157 1.68 11.83 10.28
CA VAL A 157 2.80 11.17 9.60
C VAL A 157 3.05 9.81 10.23
N LEU A 158 2.88 8.74 9.42
CA LEU A 158 2.94 7.35 9.90
C LEU A 158 3.89 6.51 9.05
N PRO A 159 4.74 5.66 9.64
CA PRO A 159 5.56 4.71 8.89
C PRO A 159 4.66 3.59 8.34
N ILE A 160 4.70 3.33 7.04
CA ILE A 160 3.91 2.25 6.44
C ILE A 160 4.76 1.03 6.07
N GLU A 161 6.04 1.22 5.77
CA GLU A 161 6.93 0.16 5.30
C GLU A 161 8.39 0.52 5.53
N ASN A 162 9.19 -0.46 5.93
CA ASN A 162 10.65 -0.37 5.99
C ASN A 162 11.27 -1.35 4.99
N SER A 163 12.29 -0.92 4.25
CA SER A 163 12.92 -1.70 3.18
C SER A 163 13.60 -2.99 3.68
N THR A 164 13.92 -3.08 4.97
CA THR A 164 14.59 -4.24 5.58
C THR A 164 13.65 -5.10 6.42
N ALA A 165 12.69 -4.49 7.13
CA ALA A 165 11.80 -5.19 8.06
C ALA A 165 10.38 -5.43 7.53
N GLY A 166 10.05 -4.89 6.35
CA GLY A 166 8.74 -5.04 5.73
C GLY A 166 7.70 -4.04 6.26
N VAL A 167 6.43 -4.44 6.17
CA VAL A 167 5.28 -3.57 6.44
C VAL A 167 5.03 -3.31 7.91
N VAL A 168 4.56 -2.09 8.23
CA VAL A 168 4.07 -1.75 9.56
C VAL A 168 2.59 -2.15 9.65
N SER A 169 2.36 -3.40 10.06
CA SER A 169 1.03 -4.04 10.04
C SER A 169 -0.08 -3.23 10.73
N GLU A 170 0.22 -2.63 11.88
CA GLU A 170 -0.76 -1.84 12.65
C GLU A 170 -1.28 -0.62 11.87
N VAL A 171 -0.41 0.04 11.08
CA VAL A 171 -0.81 1.21 10.27
C VAL A 171 -1.76 0.79 9.15
N TYR A 172 -1.57 -0.39 8.55
CA TYR A 172 -2.49 -0.94 7.56
C TYR A 172 -3.88 -1.21 8.16
N ASP A 173 -3.95 -1.75 9.37
CA ASP A 173 -5.23 -2.02 10.02
C ASP A 173 -5.95 -0.70 10.36
N LEU A 174 -5.23 0.26 10.92
CA LEU A 174 -5.77 1.58 11.25
C LEU A 174 -6.28 2.33 10.03
N LEU A 175 -5.62 2.23 8.87
CA LEU A 175 -6.10 2.80 7.61
C LEU A 175 -7.45 2.20 7.14
N THR A 176 -7.77 0.98 7.59
CA THR A 176 -9.06 0.37 7.27
C THR A 176 -10.14 0.75 8.28
N GLU A 177 -9.77 0.91 9.55
CA GLU A 177 -10.64 1.28 10.66
C GLU A 177 -11.11 2.74 10.60
N TYR A 178 -10.19 3.68 10.32
CA TYR A 178 -10.48 5.13 10.32
C TYR A 178 -10.77 5.66 8.91
N GLU A 179 -11.59 6.70 8.78
CA GLU A 179 -11.85 7.41 7.52
C GLU A 179 -10.73 8.42 7.18
N ASN A 180 -9.48 7.97 7.23
CA ASN A 180 -8.30 8.77 6.89
C ASN A 180 -7.74 8.37 5.51
N TYR A 181 -7.20 9.36 4.80
CA TYR A 181 -6.77 9.24 3.40
C TYR A 181 -5.33 9.71 3.23
N ILE A 182 -4.52 8.94 2.50
CA ILE A 182 -3.14 9.25 2.17
C ILE A 182 -3.13 10.37 1.12
N VAL A 183 -2.43 11.45 1.44
CA VAL A 183 -2.29 12.65 0.62
C VAL A 183 -0.84 12.91 0.19
N GLY A 184 0.10 12.12 0.70
CA GLY A 184 1.52 12.22 0.38
C GLY A 184 2.33 11.06 0.94
N GLU A 185 3.57 10.95 0.50
CA GLU A 185 4.58 10.06 1.09
C GLU A 185 5.93 10.79 1.26
N GLN A 186 6.73 10.31 2.20
CA GLN A 186 8.11 10.74 2.44
C GLN A 186 8.97 9.51 2.72
N ILE A 187 10.13 9.40 2.07
CA ILE A 187 11.07 8.29 2.29
C ILE A 187 12.27 8.82 3.07
N ILE A 188 12.52 8.23 4.24
CA ILE A 188 13.66 8.59 5.09
C ILE A 188 14.70 7.47 5.06
N GLU A 189 15.95 7.84 4.76
CA GLU A 189 17.09 6.95 4.92
C GLU A 189 17.38 6.72 6.40
N ILE A 190 17.43 5.45 6.81
CA ILE A 190 17.60 5.06 8.19
C ILE A 190 19.07 4.76 8.46
N ARG A 191 19.71 5.67 9.17
CA ARG A 191 21.11 5.54 9.59
C ARG A 191 21.21 5.52 11.12
N HIS A 192 21.41 4.33 11.66
CA HIS A 192 21.50 4.14 13.11
C HIS A 192 22.86 4.60 13.63
N CYS A 193 22.84 5.39 14.70
CA CYS A 193 24.01 5.86 15.42
C CYS A 193 24.07 5.19 16.80
N LEU A 194 25.22 4.65 17.16
CA LEU A 194 25.56 4.37 18.55
C LEU A 194 25.93 5.70 19.22
N MET A 195 25.23 6.06 20.29
CA MET A 195 25.46 7.30 21.02
C MET A 195 25.53 7.07 22.51
N GLY A 196 26.39 7.82 23.19
CA GLY A 196 26.54 7.81 24.64
C GLY A 196 26.62 9.23 25.18
N ILE A 197 26.74 9.37 26.49
CA ILE A 197 26.93 10.69 27.09
C ILE A 197 28.24 11.34 26.62
N PRO A 198 28.38 12.67 26.71
CA PRO A 198 29.58 13.35 26.23
C PRO A 198 30.90 12.76 26.75
N GLY A 199 31.80 12.43 25.84
CA GLY A 199 33.09 11.81 26.13
C GLY A 199 33.10 10.29 26.30
N ALA A 200 31.95 9.61 26.25
CA ALA A 200 31.88 8.15 26.26
C ALA A 200 32.58 7.54 25.04
N LYS A 201 33.31 6.45 25.26
CA LYS A 201 33.96 5.67 24.20
C LYS A 201 33.32 4.29 24.10
N LEU A 202 33.50 3.65 22.94
CA LEU A 202 33.01 2.28 22.72
C LEU A 202 33.50 1.29 23.79
N SER A 203 34.73 1.46 24.30
CA SER A 203 35.30 0.63 25.36
C SER A 203 34.62 0.76 26.72
N ASP A 204 33.86 1.84 26.95
CA ASP A 204 33.18 2.10 28.21
C ASP A 204 31.80 1.41 28.26
N ILE A 205 31.22 1.10 27.10
CA ILE A 205 29.84 0.66 26.94
C ILE A 205 29.66 -0.78 27.40
N LYS A 206 28.68 -1.00 28.28
CA LYS A 206 28.25 -2.31 28.78
C LYS A 206 26.80 -2.61 28.45
N THR A 207 26.00 -1.59 28.19
CA THR A 207 24.57 -1.75 27.91
C THR A 207 24.13 -0.84 26.78
N VAL A 208 23.38 -1.39 25.83
CA VAL A 208 22.80 -0.68 24.69
C VAL A 208 21.27 -0.77 24.74
N PHE A 209 20.63 0.39 24.63
CA PHE A 209 19.18 0.52 24.56
C PHE A 209 18.73 0.88 23.14
N SER A 210 17.67 0.24 22.64
CA SER A 210 17.03 0.64 21.37
C SER A 210 15.70 -0.10 21.14
N HIS A 211 14.97 0.24 20.08
CA HIS A 211 13.84 -0.56 19.62
C HIS A 211 14.31 -1.97 19.15
N PRO A 212 13.54 -3.05 19.37
CA PRO A 212 13.91 -4.40 18.94
C PRO A 212 14.37 -4.49 17.48
N GLN A 213 13.69 -3.78 16.58
CA GLN A 213 14.04 -3.76 15.16
C GLN A 213 15.40 -3.09 14.90
N SER A 214 15.73 -2.02 15.65
CA SER A 214 17.02 -1.33 15.52
C SER A 214 18.17 -2.13 16.10
N LEU A 215 17.94 -2.87 17.20
CA LEU A 215 18.89 -3.86 17.71
C LEU A 215 19.16 -4.95 16.67
N MET A 216 18.09 -5.52 16.08
CA MET A 216 18.20 -6.55 15.07
C MET A 216 18.93 -6.07 13.80
N GLN A 217 18.60 -4.87 13.32
CA GLN A 217 19.27 -4.24 12.18
C GLN A 217 20.76 -3.92 12.46
N SER A 218 21.14 -3.75 13.72
CA SER A 218 22.52 -3.47 14.14
C SER A 218 23.26 -4.71 14.66
N SER A 219 22.67 -5.92 14.49
CA SER A 219 23.20 -7.12 15.15
C SER A 219 24.60 -7.51 14.69
N ARG A 220 25.02 -7.24 13.45
CA ARG A 220 26.40 -7.47 13.00
C ARG A 220 27.41 -6.70 13.87
N PHE A 221 27.18 -5.40 14.05
CA PHE A 221 27.99 -4.55 14.92
C PHE A 221 27.93 -5.03 16.37
N LEU A 222 26.74 -5.30 16.90
CA LEU A 222 26.57 -5.75 18.29
C LEU A 222 27.21 -7.13 18.56
N ASN A 223 27.27 -8.01 17.57
CA ASN A 223 27.92 -9.32 17.70
C ASN A 223 29.45 -9.22 17.79
N GLU A 224 30.06 -8.19 17.17
CA GLU A 224 31.49 -7.89 17.32
C GLU A 224 31.82 -7.40 18.75
N HIS A 225 30.80 -6.95 19.49
CA HIS A 225 30.86 -6.49 20.88
C HIS A 225 29.94 -7.33 21.78
N SER A 226 30.09 -8.66 21.70
CA SER A 226 29.21 -9.64 22.38
C SER A 226 29.12 -9.50 23.92
N ASP A 227 30.00 -8.73 24.54
CA ASP A 227 29.99 -8.37 25.96
C ASP A 227 28.98 -7.27 26.31
N ILE A 228 28.46 -6.54 25.32
CA ILE A 228 27.45 -5.50 25.50
C ILE A 228 26.05 -6.13 25.66
N GLN A 229 25.41 -5.84 26.79
CA GLN A 229 24.03 -6.23 27.04
C GLN A 229 23.06 -5.39 26.20
N GLN A 230 22.12 -6.04 25.51
CA GLN A 230 21.11 -5.37 24.69
C GLN A 230 19.78 -5.31 25.44
N ILE A 231 19.19 -4.12 25.56
CA ILE A 231 17.90 -3.90 26.23
C ILE A 231 16.92 -3.25 25.26
N SER A 232 15.79 -3.93 25.05
CA SER A 232 14.73 -3.46 24.16
C SER A 232 13.88 -2.37 24.82
N MET A 233 13.59 -1.32 24.05
CA MET A 233 12.70 -0.21 24.42
C MET A 233 11.61 0.00 23.37
N LYS A 234 10.57 0.78 23.70
CA LYS A 234 9.45 1.05 22.79
C LYS A 234 9.80 1.93 21.59
N ASN A 235 10.80 2.81 21.72
CA ASN A 235 11.19 3.74 20.65
C ASN A 235 12.68 4.09 20.79
N ASN A 236 13.35 4.36 19.67
CA ASN A 236 14.76 4.76 19.63
C ASN A 236 15.01 6.11 20.31
N ALA A 237 14.14 7.09 20.12
CA ALA A 237 14.25 8.39 20.77
C ALA A 237 14.12 8.28 22.30
N PHE A 238 13.28 7.36 22.79
CA PHE A 238 13.20 7.06 24.22
C PHE A 238 14.47 6.41 24.77
N ALA A 239 15.17 5.61 23.96
CA ALA A 239 16.48 5.07 24.34
C ALA A 239 17.53 6.18 24.48
N ALA A 240 17.59 7.11 23.51
CA ALA A 240 18.49 8.27 23.59
C ALA A 240 18.17 9.14 24.81
N ARG A 241 16.89 9.48 25.01
CA ARG A 241 16.43 10.23 26.18
C ARG A 241 16.87 9.58 27.49
N LYS A 242 16.66 8.27 27.63
CA LYS A 242 17.06 7.51 28.81
C LYS A 242 18.55 7.64 29.11
N VAL A 243 19.41 7.44 28.10
CA VAL A 243 20.88 7.53 28.30
C VAL A 243 21.30 8.94 28.73
N SER A 244 20.66 9.96 28.18
CA SER A 244 20.89 11.36 28.56
C SER A 244 20.45 11.65 30.01
N GLU A 245 19.32 11.10 30.44
CA GLU A 245 18.79 11.27 31.79
C GLU A 245 19.58 10.48 32.84
N ASP A 246 19.96 9.23 32.55
CA ASP A 246 20.70 8.34 33.45
C ASP A 246 22.13 8.85 33.71
N LYS A 247 22.75 9.53 32.72
CA LYS A 247 24.12 10.07 32.80
C LYS A 247 25.19 9.03 33.13
N ASP A 248 24.96 7.78 32.76
CA ASP A 248 25.88 6.66 32.98
C ASP A 248 26.77 6.45 31.76
N ILE A 249 28.09 6.57 31.93
CA ILE A 249 29.07 6.41 30.84
C ILE A 249 29.09 5.00 30.24
N THR A 250 28.57 4.01 30.98
CA THR A 250 28.52 2.61 30.52
C THR A 250 27.29 2.29 29.68
N GLN A 251 26.40 3.27 29.51
CA GLN A 251 25.19 3.12 28.71
C GLN A 251 25.31 3.82 27.37
N ALA A 252 24.77 3.19 26.33
CA ALA A 252 24.60 3.77 25.02
C ALA A 252 23.19 3.51 24.48
N ALA A 253 22.78 4.33 23.52
CA ALA A 253 21.55 4.17 22.76
C ALA A 253 21.86 3.94 21.29
N ILE A 254 20.98 3.22 20.60
CA ILE A 254 20.93 3.20 19.14
C ILE A 254 19.72 4.01 18.70
N ALA A 255 19.97 5.14 18.04
CA ALA A 255 18.93 6.05 17.56
C ALA A 255 19.39 6.86 16.33
N SER A 256 18.56 7.81 15.91
CA SER A 256 18.89 8.73 14.81
C SER A 256 19.94 9.75 15.25
N ARG A 257 20.66 10.35 14.29
CA ARG A 257 21.54 11.50 14.56
C ARG A 257 20.80 12.66 15.23
N ALA A 258 19.57 12.95 14.80
CA ALA A 258 18.75 14.02 15.38
C ALA A 258 18.48 13.81 16.88
N ALA A 259 18.29 12.57 17.32
CA ALA A 259 18.13 12.27 18.74
C ALA A 259 19.40 12.60 19.54
N ALA A 260 20.59 12.35 18.99
CA ALA A 260 21.84 12.71 19.67
C ALA A 260 21.94 14.22 19.90
N GLU A 261 21.58 15.03 18.90
CA GLU A 261 21.58 16.49 19.00
C GLU A 261 20.56 17.01 20.02
N ILE A 262 19.33 16.49 20.00
CA ILE A 262 18.25 16.89 20.90
C ILE A 262 18.57 16.56 22.36
N TYR A 263 19.12 15.37 22.61
CA TYR A 263 19.41 14.90 23.96
C TYR A 263 20.85 15.17 24.43
N GLY A 264 21.66 15.89 23.64
CA GLY A 264 23.02 16.28 24.00
C GLY A 264 23.97 15.09 24.19
N LEU A 265 23.87 14.08 23.33
CA LEU A 265 24.69 12.87 23.34
C LEU A 265 25.78 12.93 22.26
N ASP A 266 26.91 12.30 22.53
CA ASP A 266 27.99 12.14 21.55
C ASP A 266 27.75 10.88 20.71
N ILE A 267 27.91 11.01 19.39
CA ILE A 267 27.90 9.87 18.49
C ILE A 267 29.23 9.15 18.61
N ILE A 268 29.19 7.93 19.14
CA ILE A 268 30.35 7.03 19.28
C ILE A 268 30.68 6.41 17.92
N GLN A 269 29.64 5.96 17.20
CA GLN A 269 29.78 5.38 15.87
C GLN A 269 28.51 5.58 15.06
N GLU A 270 28.66 5.97 13.79
CA GLU A 270 27.56 6.19 12.86
C GLU A 270 27.47 5.07 11.83
N GLY A 271 26.25 4.71 11.41
CA GLY A 271 26.03 3.73 10.36
C GLY A 271 26.28 2.29 10.82
N ILE A 272 25.76 1.94 12.00
CA ILE A 272 25.92 0.59 12.58
C ILE A 272 24.86 -0.42 12.09
N ASN A 273 23.90 0.02 11.28
CA ASN A 273 22.94 -0.85 10.61
C ASN A 273 23.59 -1.67 9.49
N GLN A 274 23.11 -2.90 9.28
CA GLN A 274 23.70 -3.84 8.33
C GLN A 274 23.56 -3.49 6.85
N ALA A 275 22.44 -2.86 6.48
CA ALA A 275 22.13 -2.55 5.09
C ALA A 275 22.28 -1.05 4.86
N ASP A 276 23.10 -0.70 3.85
CA ASP A 276 23.32 0.69 3.43
C ASP A 276 22.07 1.31 2.79
N SER A 277 21.16 0.49 2.26
CA SER A 277 19.91 0.93 1.62
C SER A 277 18.67 0.88 2.54
N ASN A 278 18.88 0.91 3.86
CA ASN A 278 17.78 0.88 4.83
C ASN A 278 16.99 2.19 4.76
N SER A 279 15.71 2.12 4.40
CA SER A 279 14.83 3.27 4.32
C SER A 279 13.45 2.92 4.85
N THR A 280 12.76 3.92 5.38
CA THR A 280 11.38 3.80 5.83
C THR A 280 10.52 4.74 4.99
N ARG A 281 9.48 4.19 4.39
CA ARG A 281 8.41 4.94 3.72
C ARG A 281 7.40 5.38 4.77
N PHE A 282 7.21 6.68 4.87
CA PHE A 282 6.17 7.32 5.65
C PHE A 282 5.06 7.80 4.74
N ILE A 283 3.82 7.72 5.23
CA ILE A 283 2.64 8.28 4.59
C ILE A 283 2.17 9.51 5.36
N ILE A 284 1.62 10.47 4.62
CA ILE A 284 0.97 11.66 5.15
C ILE A 284 -0.52 11.43 4.99
N VAL A 285 -1.25 11.43 6.11
CA VAL A 285 -2.67 11.09 6.16
C VAL A 285 -3.49 12.29 6.61
N ALA A 286 -4.66 12.48 6.01
CA ALA A 286 -5.63 13.52 6.37
C ALA A 286 -7.03 12.91 6.57
N ASN A 287 -7.86 13.51 7.42
CA ASN A 287 -9.28 13.13 7.58
C ASN A 287 -10.19 13.78 6.52
N GLN A 288 -9.69 13.93 5.30
CA GLN A 288 -10.46 14.48 4.18
C GLN A 288 -10.17 13.66 2.91
N LYS A 289 -11.22 13.42 2.12
CA LYS A 289 -11.12 12.78 0.81
C LYS A 289 -10.57 13.77 -0.22
N VAL A 290 -9.30 14.13 -0.08
CA VAL A 290 -8.60 15.03 -1.01
C VAL A 290 -7.50 14.28 -1.75
N PHE A 291 -7.14 14.78 -2.94
CA PHE A 291 -5.97 14.30 -3.68
C PHE A 291 -5.35 15.44 -4.49
N LEU A 292 -4.04 15.37 -4.70
CA LEU A 292 -3.32 16.36 -5.51
C LEU A 292 -3.59 16.14 -6.99
N LYS A 293 -3.80 17.21 -7.78
CA LYS A 293 -3.98 17.08 -9.24
C LYS A 293 -2.80 16.40 -9.94
N GLY A 294 -1.59 16.53 -9.41
CA GLY A 294 -0.38 15.86 -9.91
C GLY A 294 -0.09 14.49 -9.29
N ALA A 295 -1.02 13.96 -8.49
CA ALA A 295 -0.87 12.65 -7.87
C ALA A 295 -0.71 11.54 -8.92
N HIS A 296 0.16 10.58 -8.64
CA HIS A 296 0.52 9.52 -9.60
C HIS A 296 0.53 8.13 -8.97
N LYS A 297 0.21 8.03 -7.67
CA LYS A 297 0.08 6.78 -6.95
C LYS A 297 -1.28 6.68 -6.30
N ILE A 298 -1.92 5.52 -6.38
CA ILE A 298 -3.17 5.23 -5.70
C ILE A 298 -2.97 3.99 -4.83
N SER A 299 -3.41 4.10 -3.58
CA SER A 299 -3.44 2.97 -2.64
C SER A 299 -4.88 2.52 -2.42
N LEU A 300 -5.10 1.21 -2.43
CA LEU A 300 -6.41 0.57 -2.23
C LEU A 300 -6.33 -0.50 -1.16
N CYS A 301 -7.45 -0.71 -0.46
CA CYS A 301 -7.72 -1.91 0.31
C CYS A 301 -8.89 -2.67 -0.32
N LEU A 302 -8.73 -3.97 -0.55
CA LEU A 302 -9.72 -4.85 -1.14
C LEU A 302 -9.96 -6.07 -0.25
N GLU A 303 -11.22 -6.42 -0.03
CA GLU A 303 -11.61 -7.75 0.44
C GLU A 303 -12.26 -8.49 -0.71
N ILE A 304 -11.80 -9.72 -0.97
CA ILE A 304 -12.22 -10.51 -2.14
C ILE A 304 -12.81 -11.85 -1.67
N PRO A 305 -13.65 -12.51 -2.48
CA PRO A 305 -14.08 -13.88 -2.19
C PRO A 305 -12.88 -14.82 -2.01
N HIS A 306 -12.96 -15.74 -1.05
CA HIS A 306 -11.93 -16.77 -0.84
C HIS A 306 -12.20 -17.99 -1.73
N GLU A 307 -12.05 -17.79 -3.04
CA GLU A 307 -12.31 -18.80 -4.07
C GLU A 307 -11.18 -18.83 -5.10
N ALA A 308 -10.96 -19.98 -5.74
CA ALA A 308 -9.95 -20.12 -6.80
C ALA A 308 -10.15 -19.08 -7.91
N GLY A 309 -9.07 -18.41 -8.34
CA GLY A 309 -9.11 -17.39 -9.38
C GLY A 309 -9.49 -15.98 -8.91
N SER A 310 -9.99 -15.79 -7.68
CA SER A 310 -10.50 -14.49 -7.20
C SER A 310 -9.46 -13.35 -7.31
N LEU A 311 -8.24 -13.57 -6.82
CA LEU A 311 -7.19 -12.57 -6.92
C LEU A 311 -6.82 -12.29 -8.40
N TYR A 312 -6.73 -13.33 -9.21
CA TYR A 312 -6.41 -13.21 -10.64
C TYR A 312 -7.46 -12.36 -11.40
N HIS A 313 -8.75 -12.58 -11.15
CA HIS A 313 -9.82 -11.77 -11.74
C HIS A 313 -9.72 -10.30 -11.34
N ILE A 314 -9.41 -10.03 -10.06
CA ILE A 314 -9.16 -8.66 -9.56
C ILE A 314 -7.94 -8.04 -10.25
N MET A 315 -6.82 -8.77 -10.35
CA MET A 315 -5.61 -8.28 -11.03
C MET A 315 -5.85 -7.96 -12.50
N SER A 316 -6.79 -8.67 -13.15
CA SER A 316 -7.13 -8.39 -14.54
C SER A 316 -7.60 -6.94 -14.75
N HIS A 317 -8.20 -6.26 -13.76
CA HIS A 317 -8.62 -4.86 -13.95
C HIS A 317 -7.46 -3.91 -14.20
N PHE A 318 -6.26 -4.20 -13.69
CA PHE A 318 -5.06 -3.39 -13.92
C PHE A 318 -4.50 -3.63 -15.33
N ILE A 319 -4.34 -4.89 -15.73
CA ILE A 319 -3.78 -5.29 -17.04
C ILE A 319 -4.53 -4.60 -18.18
N TYR A 320 -5.86 -4.71 -18.20
CA TYR A 320 -6.67 -4.24 -19.32
C TYR A 320 -6.91 -2.72 -19.33
N ASN A 321 -6.58 -2.03 -18.23
CA ASN A 321 -6.55 -0.58 -18.18
C ASN A 321 -5.11 -0.02 -18.31
N ASN A 322 -4.13 -0.90 -18.58
CA ASN A 322 -2.71 -0.57 -18.69
C ASN A 322 -2.19 0.19 -17.46
N LEU A 323 -2.57 -0.27 -16.27
CA LEU A 323 -2.17 0.31 -14.99
C LEU A 323 -1.03 -0.52 -14.38
N ASN A 324 0.07 0.14 -14.04
CA ASN A 324 1.23 -0.51 -13.42
C ASN A 324 1.02 -0.64 -11.92
N MET A 325 1.10 -1.87 -11.39
CA MET A 325 1.05 -2.11 -9.94
C MET A 325 2.46 -2.04 -9.35
N THR A 326 2.62 -1.28 -8.27
CA THR A 326 3.91 -1.11 -7.58
C THR A 326 3.98 -1.87 -6.27
N LYS A 327 2.83 -2.30 -5.71
CA LYS A 327 2.78 -3.09 -4.48
C LYS A 327 1.54 -3.96 -4.43
N ILE A 328 1.68 -5.16 -3.87
CA ILE A 328 0.57 -5.98 -3.37
C ILE A 328 0.98 -6.63 -2.05
N GLU A 329 0.15 -6.49 -1.03
CA GLU A 329 0.35 -7.06 0.30
C GLU A 329 -0.95 -7.72 0.77
N SER A 330 -0.88 -8.92 1.34
CA SER A 330 -2.04 -9.58 1.94
C SER A 330 -2.00 -9.48 3.47
N ARG A 331 -3.16 -9.25 4.08
CA ARG A 331 -3.33 -9.21 5.53
C ARG A 331 -4.53 -10.08 5.92
N PRO A 332 -4.41 -10.97 6.91
CA PRO A 332 -5.54 -11.77 7.37
C PRO A 332 -6.62 -10.86 7.95
N ILE A 333 -7.89 -11.22 7.75
CA ILE A 333 -9.02 -10.50 8.32
C ILE A 333 -9.32 -11.06 9.71
N GLU A 334 -9.37 -10.19 10.72
CA GLU A 334 -9.73 -10.58 12.07
C GLU A 334 -11.15 -11.19 12.09
N ASP A 335 -11.34 -12.24 12.90
CA ASP A 335 -12.59 -12.99 13.01
C ASP A 335 -13.09 -13.71 11.74
N LYS A 336 -12.25 -13.85 10.70
CA LYS A 336 -12.55 -14.66 9.51
C LYS A 336 -11.40 -15.61 9.17
N ASP A 337 -11.60 -16.89 9.44
CA ASP A 337 -10.56 -17.88 9.22
C ASP A 337 -10.16 -17.95 7.73
N TRP A 338 -8.86 -17.76 7.47
CA TRP A 338 -8.21 -17.85 6.16
C TRP A 338 -8.77 -16.89 5.09
N GLU A 339 -9.54 -15.87 5.46
CA GLU A 339 -9.87 -14.76 4.58
C GLU A 339 -8.83 -13.64 4.70
N TYR A 340 -8.55 -12.99 3.58
CA TYR A 340 -7.50 -11.97 3.48
C TYR A 340 -8.06 -10.70 2.84
N ARG A 341 -7.54 -9.57 3.30
CA ARG A 341 -7.61 -8.31 2.56
C ARG A 341 -6.29 -8.06 1.84
N PHE A 342 -6.37 -7.34 0.74
CA PHE A 342 -5.24 -7.00 -0.10
C PHE A 342 -5.06 -5.49 -0.12
N PHE A 343 -3.84 -5.05 0.14
CA PHE A 343 -3.41 -3.68 -0.03
C PHE A 343 -2.64 -3.56 -1.33
N ILE A 344 -3.04 -2.64 -2.19
CA ILE A 344 -2.49 -2.49 -3.53
C ILE A 344 -2.07 -1.04 -3.74
N ASP A 345 -0.82 -0.83 -4.15
CA ASP A 345 -0.37 0.44 -4.71
C ASP A 345 -0.22 0.29 -6.22
N PHE A 346 -0.69 1.27 -6.99
CA PHE A 346 -0.53 1.31 -8.44
C PHE A 346 -0.39 2.74 -8.95
N GLU A 347 0.19 2.89 -10.13
CA GLU A 347 0.38 4.17 -10.80
C GLU A 347 -0.92 4.67 -11.45
N GLY A 348 -1.26 5.93 -11.20
CA GLY A 348 -2.39 6.61 -11.83
C GLY A 348 -2.97 7.77 -11.02
N ASN A 349 -3.92 8.47 -11.63
CA ASN A 349 -4.65 9.56 -11.01
C ASN A 349 -6.17 9.29 -11.01
N LEU A 350 -6.89 9.71 -9.98
CA LEU A 350 -8.36 9.54 -9.89
C LEU A 350 -9.12 10.34 -10.96
N GLU A 351 -8.47 11.27 -11.65
CA GLU A 351 -9.01 11.97 -12.83
C GLU A 351 -8.94 11.13 -14.10
N ASP A 352 -8.05 10.14 -14.17
CA ASP A 352 -7.83 9.32 -15.35
C ASP A 352 -9.03 8.40 -15.63
N SER A 353 -9.41 8.32 -16.91
CA SER A 353 -10.50 7.46 -17.35
C SER A 353 -10.20 5.98 -17.16
N SER A 354 -8.95 5.54 -17.40
CA SER A 354 -8.48 4.17 -17.18
C SER A 354 -8.57 3.77 -15.71
N VAL A 355 -8.15 4.64 -14.80
CA VAL A 355 -8.24 4.44 -13.35
C VAL A 355 -9.69 4.33 -12.91
N ARG A 356 -10.54 5.28 -13.30
CA ARG A 356 -11.98 5.27 -12.96
C ARG A 356 -12.67 3.99 -13.45
N ASN A 357 -12.28 3.50 -14.63
CA ASN A 357 -12.79 2.26 -15.19
C ASN A 357 -12.34 1.04 -14.36
N ALA A 358 -11.04 0.97 -14.02
CA ALA A 358 -10.50 -0.09 -13.17
C ALA A 358 -11.18 -0.12 -11.79
N LEU A 359 -11.27 1.03 -11.11
CA LEU A 359 -11.91 1.15 -9.79
C LEU A 359 -13.38 0.72 -9.81
N ARG A 360 -14.10 0.98 -10.90
CA ARG A 360 -15.48 0.52 -11.06
C ARG A 360 -15.56 -1.00 -11.16
N GLY A 361 -14.69 -1.61 -11.98
CA GLY A 361 -14.62 -3.07 -12.12
C GLY A 361 -14.28 -3.74 -10.80
N LEU A 362 -13.26 -3.22 -10.10
CA LEU A 362 -12.84 -3.68 -8.77
C LEU A 362 -13.99 -3.62 -7.75
N ARG A 363 -14.74 -2.52 -7.70
CA ARG A 363 -15.85 -2.35 -6.76
C ARG A 363 -16.98 -3.36 -6.94
N GLU A 364 -17.23 -3.80 -8.17
CA GLU A 364 -18.32 -4.74 -8.47
C GLU A 364 -17.93 -6.20 -8.15
N GLU A 365 -16.64 -6.52 -8.24
CA GLU A 365 -16.11 -7.87 -8.01
C GLU A 365 -15.63 -8.10 -6.57
N ALA A 366 -15.10 -7.06 -5.91
CA ALA A 366 -14.70 -7.13 -4.52
C ALA A 366 -15.92 -7.24 -3.57
N ARG A 367 -15.71 -7.84 -2.39
CA ARG A 367 -16.65 -7.79 -1.26
C ARG A 367 -16.63 -6.41 -0.59
N MET A 368 -15.45 -5.83 -0.46
CA MET A 368 -15.22 -4.49 0.05
C MET A 368 -14.09 -3.84 -0.75
N MET A 369 -14.23 -2.54 -1.04
CA MET A 369 -13.16 -1.73 -1.61
C MET A 369 -13.11 -0.37 -0.94
N LYS A 370 -11.94 -0.02 -0.41
CA LYS A 370 -11.64 1.31 0.12
C LYS A 370 -10.49 1.90 -0.68
N ILE A 371 -10.67 3.14 -1.15
CA ILE A 371 -9.56 3.93 -1.69
C ILE A 371 -8.86 4.55 -0.49
N LEU A 372 -7.60 4.21 -0.28
CA LEU A 372 -6.81 4.73 0.84
C LEU A 372 -6.19 6.08 0.52
N GLY A 373 -6.00 6.42 -0.75
CA GLY A 373 -5.50 7.74 -1.14
C GLY A 373 -5.09 7.80 -2.61
N ASN A 374 -4.90 9.02 -3.12
CA ASN A 374 -4.21 9.29 -4.37
C ASN A 374 -3.24 10.44 -4.14
N TYR A 375 -1.94 10.17 -4.30
CA TYR A 375 -0.88 11.08 -3.89
C TYR A 375 0.32 11.06 -4.84
#